data_AF-A0A067Z3Q0-F1
#
_entry.id   AF-A0A067Z3Q0-F1
#
_cell.length_a   1.000
_cell.length_b   1.000
_cell.length_c   1.000
_cell.angle_alpha   90.00
_cell.angle_beta   90.00
_cell.angle_gamma   90.00
#
_symmetry.space_group_name_H-M   'P 1'
#
loop_
_entity.id
_entity.type
_entity.pdbx_description
1 polymer ?
#
loop_
_entity_poly.entity_id
_entity_poly.type
_entity_poly.pdbx_seq_one_letter_code
_entity_poly.pdbx_strand_id
1 'polypeptide(L)'
;MNFQRGVFVTGTDTGIGKTLVSAILCRAWNATYWKPLQTGLADEEGDTPTVRDLAGLSAARIIPPAYAFQAPLAPLAAGDLENVTVNPGRLVLPQVQGPLVVEGAGGLMVPVREDMMIVDLIESLGLPVVLVTRSGLGTINHTLLSLEALRRRGIPVAGVVPVGPPNSGNERDIARFGKTQILFQVPHLDAITETSVAELSGNVPLLDVLQQQISQ
;
A
#
# COMPACT_ATOMS: atom_id res chain seq x y z
N MET A 1 -15.79 15.79 -0.58
CA MET A 1 -14.57 16.23 -1.29
C MET A 1 -14.34 15.27 -2.44
N ASN A 2 -14.15 15.75 -3.68
CA ASN A 2 -13.83 14.86 -4.80
C ASN A 2 -12.34 14.53 -4.74
N PHE A 3 -12.01 13.42 -4.08
CA PHE A 3 -10.65 12.91 -4.08
C PHE A 3 -10.31 12.42 -5.49
N GLN A 4 -9.03 12.56 -5.86
CA GLN A 4 -8.49 11.78 -6.95
C GLN A 4 -8.83 10.30 -6.73
N ARG A 5 -9.28 9.60 -7.78
CA ARG A 5 -9.69 8.19 -7.65
C ARG A 5 -8.45 7.36 -7.38
N GLY A 6 -8.33 6.81 -6.17
CA GLY A 6 -7.17 6.03 -5.80
C GLY A 6 -7.16 5.59 -4.35
N VAL A 7 -6.14 4.82 -4.01
CA VAL A 7 -5.89 4.31 -2.66
C VAL A 7 -4.41 4.42 -2.31
N PHE A 8 -4.12 4.53 -1.02
CA PHE A 8 -2.79 4.35 -0.49
C PHE A 8 -2.66 2.92 0.09
N VAL A 9 -1.76 2.12 -0.46
CA VAL A 9 -1.42 0.79 0.02
C VAL A 9 -0.30 0.91 1.03
N THR A 10 -0.57 0.53 2.28
CA THR A 10 0.42 0.47 3.35
C THR A 10 0.32 -0.85 4.09
N GLY A 11 1.20 -1.08 5.05
CA GLY A 11 1.31 -2.35 5.75
C GLY A 11 1.35 -2.20 7.26
N THR A 12 1.07 -3.31 7.93
CA THR A 12 1.40 -3.50 9.34
C THR A 12 2.89 -3.73 9.58
N ASP A 13 3.65 -4.06 8.54
CA ASP A 13 5.08 -4.38 8.60
C ASP A 13 5.75 -4.29 7.21
N THR A 14 7.06 -4.54 7.14
CA THR A 14 7.85 -4.68 5.91
C THR A 14 7.77 -6.12 5.38
N GLY A 15 7.83 -6.31 4.06
CA GLY A 15 7.89 -7.65 3.44
C GLY A 15 6.59 -8.48 3.48
N ILE A 16 5.46 -7.90 3.90
CA ILE A 16 4.19 -8.62 4.08
C ILE A 16 3.32 -8.70 2.81
N GLY A 17 3.84 -8.34 1.64
CA GLY A 17 3.12 -8.43 0.36
C GLY A 17 2.44 -7.15 -0.13
N LYS A 18 2.87 -5.96 0.29
CA LYS A 18 2.37 -4.68 -0.24
C LYS A 18 2.48 -4.60 -1.76
N THR A 19 3.65 -4.91 -2.30
CA THR A 19 3.95 -4.93 -3.74
C THR A 19 2.97 -5.82 -4.52
N LEU A 20 2.71 -7.04 -4.01
CA LEU A 20 1.77 -7.97 -4.62
C LEU A 20 0.34 -7.41 -4.60
N VAL A 21 -0.10 -6.87 -3.47
CA VAL A 21 -1.42 -6.24 -3.34
C VAL A 21 -1.53 -5.03 -4.28
N SER A 22 -0.50 -4.19 -4.37
CA SER A 22 -0.44 -3.07 -5.32
C SER A 22 -0.60 -3.55 -6.75
N ALA A 23 0.09 -4.63 -7.16
CA ALA A 23 -0.04 -5.20 -8.49
C ALA A 23 -1.46 -5.72 -8.79
N ILE A 24 -2.06 -6.44 -7.84
CA ILE A 24 -3.44 -6.94 -7.95
C ILE A 24 -4.42 -5.78 -8.12
N LEU A 25 -4.30 -4.72 -7.32
CA LEU A 25 -5.15 -3.53 -7.42
C LEU A 25 -4.92 -2.77 -8.73
N CYS A 26 -3.66 -2.62 -9.15
CA CYS A 26 -3.34 -1.96 -10.42
C CYS A 26 -3.94 -2.70 -11.61
N ARG A 27 -3.88 -4.03 -11.61
CA ARG A 27 -4.49 -4.84 -12.66
C ARG A 27 -6.01 -4.76 -12.62
N ALA A 28 -6.62 -4.93 -11.46
CA ALA A 28 -8.08 -4.94 -11.28
C ALA A 28 -8.74 -3.64 -11.75
N TRP A 29 -8.13 -2.51 -11.41
CA TRP A 29 -8.71 -1.20 -11.71
C TRP A 29 -8.15 -0.56 -12.96
N ASN A 30 -7.17 -1.19 -13.60
CA ASN A 30 -6.31 -0.54 -14.58
C ASN A 30 -5.86 0.79 -13.97
N ALA A 31 -5.01 0.74 -12.95
CA ALA A 31 -4.55 1.93 -12.23
C ALA A 31 -3.16 2.37 -12.73
N THR A 32 -2.86 3.65 -12.56
CA THR A 32 -1.49 4.15 -12.54
C THR A 32 -0.86 3.80 -11.19
N TYR A 33 0.39 3.38 -11.19
CA TYR A 33 1.14 3.02 -9.98
C TYR A 33 2.18 4.09 -9.63
N TRP A 34 2.30 4.39 -8.35
CA TRP A 34 3.36 5.23 -7.82
C TRP A 34 3.87 4.73 -6.47
N LYS A 35 5.18 4.50 -6.36
CA LYS A 35 5.86 4.30 -5.09
C LYS A 35 6.76 5.51 -4.80
N PRO A 36 6.30 6.50 -4.00
CA PRO A 36 7.05 7.75 -3.79
C PRO A 36 8.45 7.55 -3.20
N LEU A 37 8.60 6.56 -2.31
CA LEU A 37 9.82 6.30 -1.55
C LEU A 37 10.25 4.85 -1.77
N GLN A 38 11.31 4.63 -2.55
CA GLN A 38 11.94 3.32 -2.74
C GLN A 38 13.27 3.29 -1.99
N THR A 39 13.54 2.19 -1.29
CA THR A 39 14.79 1.93 -0.56
C THR A 39 15.32 0.55 -0.97
N GLY A 40 16.58 0.23 -0.69
CA GLY A 40 17.13 -1.11 -0.90
C GLY A 40 17.53 -1.46 -2.34
N LEU A 41 17.71 -0.47 -3.22
CA LEU A 41 18.04 -0.74 -4.63
C LEU A 41 19.44 -1.35 -4.86
N ALA A 42 20.29 -1.42 -3.84
CA ALA A 42 21.54 -2.16 -3.92
C ALA A 42 21.33 -3.68 -3.96
N ASP A 43 20.24 -4.17 -3.36
CA ASP A 43 19.96 -5.60 -3.19
C ASP A 43 18.91 -6.13 -4.18
N GLU A 44 18.05 -5.25 -4.72
CA GLU A 44 16.93 -5.59 -5.59
C GLU A 44 16.62 -4.49 -6.63
N GLU A 45 15.88 -4.82 -7.69
CA GLU A 45 15.44 -3.82 -8.69
C GLU A 45 14.36 -2.85 -8.17
N GLY A 46 13.75 -3.18 -7.02
CA GLY A 46 12.70 -2.42 -6.37
C GLY A 46 11.27 -2.81 -6.80
N ASP A 47 10.28 -2.20 -6.16
CA ASP A 47 8.88 -2.63 -6.30
C ASP A 47 8.23 -2.17 -7.61
N THR A 48 8.74 -1.09 -8.22
CA THR A 48 8.15 -0.53 -9.44
C THR A 48 8.25 -1.48 -10.64
N PRO A 49 9.42 -2.06 -10.98
CA PRO A 49 9.51 -3.12 -11.99
C PRO A 49 8.61 -4.32 -11.67
N THR A 50 8.60 -4.78 -10.41
CA THR A 50 7.78 -5.91 -9.98
C THR A 50 6.29 -5.67 -10.21
N VAL A 51 5.77 -4.51 -9.82
CA VAL A 51 4.35 -4.16 -10.05
C VAL A 51 4.05 -4.03 -11.53
N ARG A 52 4.93 -3.40 -12.31
CA ARG A 52 4.76 -3.27 -13.77
C ARG A 52 4.58 -4.64 -14.41
N ASP A 53 5.46 -5.57 -14.08
CA ASP A 53 5.51 -6.89 -14.73
C ASP A 53 4.36 -7.79 -14.25
N LEU A 54 4.10 -7.82 -12.94
CA LEU A 54 3.01 -8.64 -12.38
C LEU A 54 1.61 -8.16 -12.76
N ALA A 55 1.41 -6.85 -12.90
CA ALA A 55 0.11 -6.30 -13.28
C ALA A 55 -0.06 -6.19 -14.81
N GLY A 56 1.00 -6.35 -15.60
CA GLY A 56 0.98 -6.17 -17.05
C GLY A 56 0.80 -4.70 -17.45
N LEU A 57 1.40 -3.76 -16.69
CA LEU A 57 1.24 -2.32 -16.93
C LEU A 57 2.18 -1.83 -18.04
N SER A 58 1.68 -0.90 -18.85
CA SER A 58 2.54 -0.14 -19.75
C SER A 58 3.38 0.90 -18.98
N ALA A 59 4.51 1.31 -19.54
CA ALA A 59 5.37 2.33 -18.93
C ALA A 59 4.64 3.66 -18.68
N ALA A 60 3.61 4.00 -19.47
CA ALA A 60 2.79 5.20 -19.28
C ALA A 60 1.94 5.17 -17.99
N ARG A 61 1.83 4.01 -17.33
CA ARG A 61 1.07 3.79 -16.09
C ARG A 61 1.97 3.67 -14.87
N ILE A 62 3.26 3.96 -15.03
CA ILE A 62 4.24 3.96 -13.96
C ILE A 62 4.73 5.38 -13.74
N ILE A 63 4.66 5.83 -12.50
CA ILE A 63 5.28 7.08 -12.06
C ILE A 63 6.58 6.73 -11.36
N PRO A 64 7.73 7.29 -11.79
CA PRO A 64 9.00 7.06 -11.12
C PRO A 64 8.94 7.45 -9.63
N PRO A 65 9.70 6.77 -8.76
CA PRO A 65 9.84 7.20 -7.37
C PRO A 65 10.32 8.64 -7.27
N ALA A 66 9.78 9.38 -6.29
CA ALA A 66 10.30 10.72 -5.99
C ALA A 66 11.70 10.62 -5.35
N TYR A 67 11.90 9.59 -4.53
CA TYR A 67 13.16 9.22 -3.93
C TYR A 67 13.42 7.73 -4.09
N ALA A 68 14.65 7.40 -4.44
CA ALA A 68 15.13 6.05 -4.68
C ALA A 68 16.50 5.93 -4.00
N PHE A 69 16.56 5.15 -2.92
CA PHE A 69 17.75 4.94 -2.11
C PHE A 69 18.34 3.55 -2.35
N GLN A 70 19.66 3.46 -2.27
CA GLN A 70 20.39 2.20 -2.39
C GLN A 70 20.30 1.38 -1.10
N ALA A 71 20.36 2.03 0.06
CA ALA A 71 20.40 1.36 1.35
C ALA A 71 19.06 0.68 1.70
N PRO A 72 19.06 -0.58 2.18
CA PRO A 72 17.86 -1.31 2.59
C PRO A 72 17.40 -0.91 4.00
N LEU A 73 17.22 0.40 4.22
CA LEU A 73 16.83 1.00 5.49
C LEU A 73 15.49 1.72 5.37
N ALA A 74 14.90 2.12 6.50
CA ALA A 74 13.77 3.06 6.50
C ALA A 74 14.17 4.37 5.78
N PRO A 75 13.23 5.10 5.14
CA PRO A 75 13.58 6.23 4.28
C PRO A 75 14.40 7.32 4.98
N LEU A 76 14.12 7.66 6.25
CA LEU A 76 14.94 8.61 7.00
C LEU A 76 16.39 8.12 7.12
N ALA A 77 16.59 6.88 7.60
CA ALA A 77 17.91 6.32 7.80
C ALA A 77 18.69 6.10 6.48
N ALA A 78 17.99 5.75 5.39
CA ALA A 78 18.60 5.66 4.07
C ALA A 78 19.02 7.05 3.56
N GLY A 79 18.18 8.07 3.76
CA GLY A 79 18.50 9.46 3.46
C GLY A 79 19.70 9.98 4.24
N ASP A 80 19.77 9.70 5.54
CA ASP A 80 20.92 10.09 6.38
C ASP A 80 22.22 9.44 5.91
N LEU A 81 22.18 8.14 5.58
CA LEU A 81 23.36 7.41 5.09
C LEU A 81 23.82 7.93 3.72
N GLU A 82 22.89 8.26 2.85
CA GLU A 82 23.16 8.73 1.48
C GLU A 82 23.29 10.25 1.37
N ASN A 83 23.22 10.98 2.50
CA ASN A 83 23.23 12.45 2.57
C ASN A 83 22.14 13.12 1.72
N VAL A 84 20.94 12.55 1.72
CA VAL A 84 19.77 13.01 0.98
C VAL A 84 18.60 13.25 1.94
N THR A 85 18.19 14.51 2.09
CA THR A 85 16.98 14.85 2.85
C THR A 85 15.73 14.81 1.95
N VAL A 86 14.70 14.10 2.41
CA VAL A 86 13.40 14.06 1.74
C VAL A 86 12.70 15.42 1.85
N ASN A 87 12.33 16.00 0.71
CA ASN A 87 11.55 17.23 0.61
C ASN A 87 10.07 16.86 0.45
N PRO A 88 9.19 17.19 1.41
CA PRO A 88 7.75 16.94 1.32
C PRO A 88 7.09 17.53 0.07
N GLY A 89 7.62 18.64 -0.46
CA GLY A 89 7.12 19.26 -1.70
C GLY A 89 7.28 18.39 -2.96
N ARG A 90 8.08 17.32 -2.90
CA ARG A 90 8.18 16.30 -3.97
C ARG A 90 7.29 15.08 -3.73
N LEU A 91 6.68 14.98 -2.55
CA LEU A 91 5.76 13.92 -2.16
C LEU A 91 4.30 14.37 -2.32
N VAL A 92 4.01 15.01 -3.45
CA VAL A 92 2.68 15.52 -3.78
C VAL A 92 1.92 14.52 -4.64
N LEU A 93 0.60 14.46 -4.46
CA LEU A 93 -0.23 13.51 -5.20
C LEU A 93 -0.16 13.79 -6.72
N PRO A 94 0.31 12.83 -7.53
CA PRO A 94 0.50 13.07 -8.96
C PRO A 94 -0.84 13.15 -9.67
N GLN A 95 -0.99 14.14 -10.57
CA GLN A 95 -2.20 14.27 -11.37
C GLN A 95 -2.19 13.25 -12.51
N VAL A 96 -3.09 12.28 -12.46
CA VAL A 96 -3.22 11.22 -13.48
C VAL A 96 -4.66 11.09 -13.94
N GLN A 97 -4.84 10.56 -15.14
CA GLN A 97 -6.17 10.15 -15.62
C GLN A 97 -6.50 8.76 -15.07
N GLY A 98 -7.64 8.65 -14.37
CA GLY A 98 -8.16 7.39 -13.86
C GLY A 98 -7.61 7.00 -12.47
N PRO A 99 -7.75 5.71 -12.09
CA PRO A 99 -7.35 5.21 -10.79
C PRO A 99 -5.84 5.34 -10.51
N LEU A 100 -5.48 5.63 -9.26
CA LEU A 100 -4.10 5.67 -8.76
C LEU A 100 -3.93 4.71 -7.58
N VAL A 101 -2.87 3.92 -7.61
CA VAL A 101 -2.39 3.13 -6.46
C VAL A 101 -1.07 3.73 -6.00
N VAL A 102 -1.06 4.26 -4.78
CA VAL A 102 0.15 4.76 -4.14
C VAL A 102 0.65 3.72 -3.14
N GLU A 103 1.91 3.29 -3.25
CA GLU A 103 2.49 2.32 -2.33
C GLU A 103 3.44 2.97 -1.32
N GLY A 104 3.23 2.69 -0.03
CA GLY A 104 4.11 3.14 1.06
C GLY A 104 5.32 2.22 1.29
N ALA A 105 6.35 2.77 1.93
CA ALA A 105 7.51 2.00 2.39
C ALA A 105 7.32 1.53 3.84
N GLY A 106 7.43 0.22 4.09
CA GLY A 106 7.28 -0.34 5.44
C GLY A 106 5.85 -0.22 6.01
N GLY A 107 5.73 0.20 7.27
CA GLY A 107 4.45 0.39 7.97
C GLY A 107 4.15 1.84 8.34
N LEU A 108 3.00 2.09 8.99
CA LEU A 108 2.48 3.44 9.26
C LEU A 108 3.45 4.37 10.00
N MET A 109 4.15 3.86 11.01
CA MET A 109 5.01 4.64 11.88
C MET A 109 6.47 4.68 11.41
N VAL A 110 6.75 4.25 10.17
CA VAL A 110 8.09 4.34 9.59
C VAL A 110 8.45 5.80 9.33
N PRO A 111 9.61 6.28 9.81
CA PRO A 111 10.03 7.66 9.60
C PRO A 111 10.47 7.89 8.16
N VAL A 112 9.97 8.97 7.58
CA VAL A 112 10.35 9.47 6.25
C VAL A 112 11.45 10.53 6.37
N ARG A 113 11.34 11.37 7.40
CA ARG A 113 12.29 12.41 7.83
C ARG A 113 12.07 12.70 9.32
N GLU A 114 12.86 13.59 9.91
CA GLU A 114 12.88 13.84 11.36
C GLU A 114 11.50 14.20 11.96
N ASP A 115 10.65 14.86 11.18
CA ASP A 115 9.36 15.41 11.57
C ASP A 115 8.16 14.80 10.81
N MET A 116 8.37 13.69 10.09
CA MET A 116 7.34 13.09 9.24
C MET A 116 7.47 11.57 9.14
N MET A 117 6.36 10.87 9.35
CA MET A 117 6.22 9.43 9.17
C MET A 117 5.36 9.10 7.94
N ILE A 118 5.31 7.82 7.55
CA ILE A 118 4.46 7.35 6.45
C ILE A 118 2.98 7.69 6.71
N VAL A 119 2.50 7.61 7.95
CA VAL A 119 1.11 7.96 8.28
C VAL A 119 0.81 9.45 8.02
N ASP A 120 1.78 10.34 8.22
CA ASP A 120 1.62 11.77 7.94
C ASP A 120 1.68 12.04 6.43
N LEU A 121 2.46 11.24 5.67
CA LEU A 121 2.39 11.23 4.21
C LEU A 121 0.98 10.84 3.73
N ILE A 122 0.41 9.77 4.28
CA ILE A 122 -0.93 9.30 3.92
C ILE A 122 -1.97 10.40 4.18
N GLU A 123 -1.91 11.03 5.34
CA GLU A 123 -2.79 12.15 5.70
C GLU A 123 -2.68 13.30 4.69
N SER A 124 -1.44 13.70 4.34
CA SER A 124 -1.20 14.79 3.38
C SER A 124 -1.69 14.50 1.96
N LEU A 125 -1.69 13.24 1.54
CA LEU A 125 -2.15 12.82 0.22
C LEU A 125 -3.68 12.65 0.15
N GLY A 126 -4.35 12.52 1.30
CA GLY A 126 -5.80 12.46 1.40
C GLY A 126 -6.44 11.26 0.71
N LEU A 127 -5.69 10.18 0.48
CA LEU A 127 -6.21 8.95 -0.13
C LEU A 127 -6.71 7.98 0.96
N PRO A 128 -7.79 7.21 0.70
CA PRO A 128 -8.18 6.13 1.59
C PRO A 128 -7.14 5.00 1.60
N VAL A 129 -7.00 4.32 2.73
CA VAL A 129 -5.97 3.31 2.95
C VAL A 129 -6.48 1.90 2.68
N VAL A 130 -5.71 1.14 1.89
CA VAL A 130 -5.74 -0.33 1.89
C VAL A 130 -4.62 -0.80 2.82
N LEU A 131 -5.00 -1.44 3.94
CA LEU A 131 -4.05 -1.91 4.95
C LEU A 131 -3.70 -3.39 4.71
N VAL A 132 -2.46 -3.65 4.30
CA VAL A 132 -1.94 -4.99 4.09
C VAL A 132 -1.46 -5.60 5.41
N THR A 133 -1.81 -6.87 5.62
CA THR A 133 -1.50 -7.60 6.85
C THR A 133 -1.05 -9.01 6.51
N ARG A 134 -0.16 -9.59 7.31
CA ARG A 134 0.06 -11.04 7.29
C ARG A 134 -1.16 -11.78 7.85
N SER A 135 -1.40 -13.04 7.49
CA SER A 135 -2.53 -13.81 8.05
C SER A 135 -2.22 -14.61 9.34
N GLY A 136 -0.94 -14.66 9.75
CA GLY A 136 -0.46 -15.48 10.87
C GLY A 136 -0.65 -14.89 12.28
N LEU A 137 -0.08 -15.57 13.28
CA LEU A 137 -0.18 -15.19 14.70
C LEU A 137 0.33 -13.76 14.96
N GLY A 138 -0.41 -13.01 15.79
CA GLY A 138 -0.12 -11.62 16.13
C GLY A 138 -0.72 -10.60 15.16
N THR A 139 -1.28 -11.03 14.01
CA THR A 139 -1.84 -10.10 13.02
C THR A 139 -3.01 -9.28 13.54
N ILE A 140 -3.87 -9.86 14.39
CA ILE A 140 -5.00 -9.13 14.99
C ILE A 140 -4.48 -7.90 15.74
N ASN A 141 -3.48 -8.05 16.62
CA ASN A 141 -2.92 -6.94 17.38
C ASN A 141 -2.33 -5.85 16.46
N HIS A 142 -1.43 -6.22 15.53
CA HIS A 142 -0.78 -5.24 14.65
C HIS A 142 -1.79 -4.51 13.76
N THR A 143 -2.81 -5.23 13.29
CA THR A 143 -3.87 -4.67 12.46
C THR A 143 -4.72 -3.69 13.26
N LEU A 144 -5.18 -4.06 14.46
CA LEU A 144 -6.00 -3.18 15.29
C LEU A 144 -5.25 -1.92 15.74
N LEU A 145 -3.97 -2.03 16.11
CA LEU A 145 -3.11 -0.88 16.42
C LEU A 145 -2.95 0.06 15.21
N SER A 146 -2.76 -0.52 14.02
CA SER A 146 -2.64 0.26 12.78
C SER A 146 -3.94 0.97 12.42
N LEU A 147 -5.07 0.28 12.54
CA LEU A 147 -6.40 0.87 12.32
C LEU A 147 -6.71 1.97 13.34
N GLU A 148 -6.30 1.83 14.59
CA GLU A 148 -6.42 2.89 15.59
C GLU A 148 -5.61 4.13 15.22
N ALA A 149 -4.35 3.95 14.78
CA ALA A 149 -3.50 5.06 14.36
C ALA A 149 -4.07 5.84 13.16
N LEU A 150 -4.66 5.13 12.19
CA LEU A 150 -5.34 5.72 11.04
C LEU A 150 -6.60 6.50 11.47
N ARG A 151 -7.44 5.90 12.32
CA ARG A 151 -8.66 6.56 12.82
C ARG A 151 -8.38 7.82 13.62
N ARG A 152 -7.36 7.79 14.47
CA ARG A 152 -6.98 8.96 15.29
C ARG A 152 -6.60 10.17 14.44
N ARG A 153 -6.17 9.95 13.19
CA ARG A 153 -5.84 10.99 12.20
C ARG A 153 -6.97 11.25 11.20
N GLY A 154 -8.15 10.67 11.39
CA GLY A 154 -9.26 10.81 10.45
C GLY A 154 -8.99 10.22 9.06
N ILE A 155 -7.99 9.36 8.92
CA ILE A 155 -7.64 8.75 7.63
C ILE A 155 -8.65 7.65 7.31
N PRO A 156 -9.38 7.73 6.18
CA PRO A 156 -10.34 6.71 5.81
C PRO A 156 -9.66 5.38 5.47
N VAL A 157 -10.25 4.27 5.88
CA VAL A 157 -9.75 2.92 5.58
C VAL A 157 -10.70 2.25 4.59
N ALA A 158 -10.20 1.96 3.40
CA ALA A 158 -10.93 1.24 2.37
C ALA A 158 -11.17 -0.23 2.75
N GLY A 159 -10.20 -0.84 3.43
CA GLY A 159 -10.31 -2.19 3.97
C GLY A 159 -8.95 -2.78 4.31
N VAL A 160 -8.99 -4.00 4.85
CA VAL A 160 -7.80 -4.80 5.17
C VAL A 160 -7.63 -5.90 4.13
N VAL A 161 -6.38 -6.15 3.72
CA VAL A 161 -6.02 -7.26 2.82
C VAL A 161 -5.05 -8.20 3.55
N PRO A 162 -5.54 -9.35 4.05
CA PRO A 162 -4.69 -10.41 4.60
C PRO A 162 -3.93 -11.13 3.49
N VAL A 163 -2.63 -11.32 3.70
CA VAL A 163 -1.71 -12.04 2.82
C VAL A 163 -1.15 -13.26 3.56
N GLY A 164 -1.34 -14.43 2.97
CA GLY A 164 -0.89 -15.72 3.51
C GLY A 164 -2.03 -16.74 3.65
N PRO A 165 -1.78 -17.88 4.32
CA PRO A 165 -2.78 -18.93 4.52
C PRO A 165 -4.10 -18.39 5.11
N PRO A 166 -5.27 -18.78 4.57
CA PRO A 166 -6.57 -18.31 5.08
C PRO A 166 -6.77 -18.54 6.57
N ASN A 167 -7.29 -17.54 7.25
CA ASN A 167 -7.66 -17.65 8.66
C ASN A 167 -8.93 -16.84 8.93
N SER A 168 -10.07 -17.52 8.75
CA SER A 168 -11.40 -16.93 8.91
C SER A 168 -11.69 -16.44 10.34
N GLY A 169 -10.97 -16.96 11.35
CA GLY A 169 -11.03 -16.45 12.72
C GLY A 169 -10.41 -15.05 12.82
N ASN A 170 -9.16 -14.92 12.36
CA ASN A 170 -8.46 -13.63 12.33
C ASN A 170 -9.22 -12.59 11.51
N GLU A 171 -9.69 -12.96 10.32
CA GLU A 171 -10.45 -12.08 9.44
C GLU A 171 -11.74 -11.57 10.10
N ARG A 172 -12.49 -12.46 10.76
CA ARG A 172 -13.72 -12.11 11.48
C ARG A 172 -13.45 -11.15 12.64
N ASP A 173 -12.40 -11.41 13.41
CA ASP A 173 -12.05 -10.57 14.56
C ASP A 173 -11.50 -9.21 14.11
N ILE A 174 -10.68 -9.16 13.05
CA ILE A 174 -10.24 -7.92 12.42
C ILE A 174 -11.43 -7.11 11.91
N ALA A 175 -12.37 -7.74 11.20
CA ALA A 175 -13.53 -7.01 10.69
C ALA A 175 -14.40 -6.46 11.82
N ARG A 176 -14.66 -7.29 12.85
CA ARG A 176 -15.51 -6.93 13.99
C ARG A 176 -14.89 -5.86 14.88
N PHE A 177 -13.71 -6.13 15.44
CA PHE A 177 -13.06 -5.22 16.39
C PHE A 177 -12.41 -4.04 15.68
N GLY A 178 -11.90 -4.29 14.48
CA GLY A 178 -11.32 -3.28 13.63
C GLY A 178 -12.36 -2.51 12.84
N LYS A 179 -13.67 -2.70 13.02
CA LYS A 179 -14.76 -1.91 12.40
C LYS A 179 -14.46 -1.51 10.95
N THR A 180 -14.08 -2.50 10.16
CA THR A 180 -13.66 -2.33 8.77
C THR A 180 -13.95 -3.62 8.02
N GLN A 181 -13.93 -3.57 6.69
CA GLN A 181 -14.11 -4.76 5.87
C GLN A 181 -12.77 -5.44 5.57
N ILE A 182 -12.83 -6.76 5.38
CA ILE A 182 -11.80 -7.48 4.64
C ILE A 182 -12.10 -7.22 3.16
N LEU A 183 -11.19 -6.54 2.47
CA LEU A 183 -11.44 -6.07 1.10
C LEU A 183 -11.40 -7.23 0.09
N PHE A 184 -10.35 -8.05 0.21
CA PHE A 184 -10.18 -9.35 -0.41
C PHE A 184 -9.01 -10.03 0.32
N GLN A 185 -8.79 -11.31 0.03
CA GLN A 185 -7.69 -12.09 0.62
C GLN A 185 -6.69 -12.50 -0.47
N VAL A 186 -5.40 -12.49 -0.13
CA VAL A 186 -4.34 -13.10 -0.95
C VAL A 186 -3.87 -14.37 -0.25
N PRO A 187 -4.18 -15.57 -0.76
CA PRO A 187 -3.71 -16.81 -0.16
C PRO A 187 -2.18 -16.95 -0.33
N HIS A 188 -1.60 -17.97 0.31
CA HIS A 188 -0.24 -18.38 -0.04
C HIS A 188 -0.23 -18.84 -1.51
N LEU A 189 0.75 -18.35 -2.28
CA LEU A 189 0.93 -18.69 -3.68
C LEU A 189 2.25 -19.45 -3.84
N ASP A 190 2.22 -20.59 -4.51
CA ASP A 190 3.42 -21.35 -4.85
C ASP A 190 4.32 -20.57 -5.83
N ALA A 191 3.70 -19.76 -6.70
CA ALA A 191 4.38 -18.86 -7.61
C ALA A 191 3.62 -17.54 -7.79
N ILE A 192 4.33 -16.43 -7.67
CA ILE A 192 3.81 -15.08 -7.94
C ILE A 192 4.14 -14.76 -9.40
N THR A 193 3.11 -14.68 -10.25
CA THR A 193 3.23 -14.47 -11.70
C THR A 193 2.15 -13.49 -12.17
N GLU A 194 2.26 -12.98 -13.40
CA GLU A 194 1.20 -12.16 -13.99
C GLU A 194 -0.15 -12.91 -14.01
N THR A 195 -0.13 -14.22 -14.30
CA THR A 195 -1.35 -15.06 -14.31
C THR A 195 -2.01 -15.13 -12.94
N SER A 196 -1.24 -15.38 -11.87
CA SER A 196 -1.82 -15.45 -10.52
C SER A 196 -2.34 -14.09 -10.05
N VAL A 197 -1.70 -12.99 -10.45
CA VAL A 197 -2.21 -11.63 -10.23
C VAL A 197 -3.49 -11.36 -11.04
N ALA A 198 -3.58 -11.84 -12.28
CA ALA A 198 -4.79 -11.74 -13.10
C ALA A 198 -5.98 -12.46 -12.46
N GLU A 199 -5.78 -13.68 -11.95
CA GLU A 199 -6.81 -14.44 -11.27
C GLU A 199 -7.29 -13.74 -9.99
N LEU A 200 -6.35 -13.28 -9.15
CA LEU A 200 -6.68 -12.58 -7.91
C LEU A 200 -7.35 -11.21 -8.14
N SER A 201 -7.04 -10.55 -9.25
CA SER A 201 -7.66 -9.26 -9.60
C SER A 201 -9.18 -9.36 -9.78
N GLY A 202 -9.71 -10.54 -10.12
CA GLY A 202 -11.15 -10.79 -10.23
C GLY A 202 -11.89 -10.75 -8.89
N ASN A 203 -11.18 -10.87 -7.76
CA ASN A 203 -11.77 -10.80 -6.42
C ASN A 203 -11.79 -9.38 -5.84
N VAL A 204 -11.17 -8.42 -6.52
CA VAL A 204 -11.08 -7.03 -6.05
C VAL A 204 -12.41 -6.32 -6.31
N PRO A 205 -13.02 -5.68 -5.30
CA PRO A 205 -14.22 -4.86 -5.51
C PRO A 205 -13.97 -3.72 -6.50
N LEU A 206 -15.01 -3.32 -7.23
CA LEU A 206 -14.93 -2.16 -8.11
C LEU A 206 -14.60 -0.90 -7.30
N LEU A 207 -13.67 -0.09 -7.79
CA LEU A 207 -13.21 1.12 -7.10
C LEU A 207 -14.38 2.09 -6.80
N ASP A 208 -15.35 2.23 -7.70
CA ASP A 208 -16.52 3.09 -7.47
C ASP A 208 -17.36 2.65 -6.27
N VAL A 209 -17.56 1.34 -6.12
CA VAL A 209 -18.31 0.78 -4.99
C VAL A 209 -17.55 1.04 -3.68
N LEU A 210 -16.24 0.84 -3.71
CA LEU A 210 -15.36 1.09 -2.57
C LEU A 210 -15.38 2.56 -2.13
N GLN A 211 -15.33 3.50 -3.08
CA GLN A 211 -15.34 4.94 -2.79
C GLN A 211 -16.68 5.44 -2.23
N GLN A 212 -17.80 4.85 -2.68
CA GLN A 212 -19.12 5.16 -2.14
C GLN A 212 -19.27 4.71 -0.68
N GLN A 213 -18.72 3.54 -0.32
CA GLN A 213 -18.75 3.02 1.05
C GLN A 213 -17.93 3.88 2.03
N ILE A 214 -16.79 4.41 1.58
CA ILE A 214 -15.89 5.22 2.42
C ILE A 214 -16.47 6.63 2.68
N SER A 215 -17.34 7.11 1.79
CA SER A 215 -17.93 8.46 1.88
C SER A 215 -19.19 8.52 2.75
N GLN A 216 -19.65 7.39 3.29
CA GLN A 216 -20.81 7.26 4.19
C GLN A 216 -20.34 7.10 5.64
#